data_AF-A0A6G7YF21-F1
#
_entry.id   AF-A0A6G7YF21-F1
#
_cell.length_a   1.000
_cell.length_b   1.000
_cell.length_c   1.000
_cell.angle_alpha   90.00
_cell.angle_beta   90.00
_cell.angle_gamma   90.00
#
_symmetry.space_group_name_H-M   'P 1'
#
loop_
_entity.id
_entity.type
_entity.pdbx_description
1 polymer ?
#
loop_
_entity_poly.entity_id
_entity_poly.type
_entity_poly.pdbx_seq_one_letter_code
_entity_poly.pdbx_strand_id
1 'polypeptide(L)'
;MTASALALPASALVTGGDDDERLVARAWVEPPFDIGRYPSPLAGFRKYVDLRPGDDPTNVFTKTLFTVRGVPAGTRVRIAAMDTYDGMVWGASNDALPGEAAADSFQRVSSTIDNPAEGEDVEAEVTIGEGHSGVWLPTVGALRGIEFGLGEPDRKAESFRYNLATSTAVVPSGLRAGDTYSFKAVQPPAEVDQDTLAAAAVTALPPGTGFLTEPANDWSKEATTPMGRVLAIADHLKSEGKYSDGVTKAEQVYHPGHNLRRLSDEFINDEQMVGNDEQYAAVMALLAQEVGVPARVVLGAVVPEGGVVTGAEVEAWVELQAADGTWRTLPADRFMSKEPPAEKLPESKTPMSGTIVPPPAPIPPPSDAGEQSDADLKERKATKDEGTRTRCSAPRSRPGCSSWPSMSPGRWSSCWSSWPPSSVSRPCAGADGAPRTSRQPDSWAPGASWSTTLETWASTSRWVRPPVVSSRPPSDRSPPRAWLGTRTARSSGRRFRPPSRQRHTGD
;
A
#
# COMPACT_ATOMS: atom_id res chain seq x y z
N MET A 1 -26.83 -59.07 -52.25
CA MET A 1 -26.25 -57.88 -51.56
C MET A 1 -26.34 -58.09 -50.05
N THR A 2 -25.87 -57.13 -49.25
CA THR A 2 -25.75 -57.18 -47.77
C THR A 2 -24.99 -58.40 -47.23
N ALA A 3 -23.67 -58.25 -47.07
CA ALA A 3 -22.85 -59.16 -46.28
C ALA A 3 -22.63 -58.55 -44.89
N SER A 4 -22.97 -59.29 -43.83
CA SER A 4 -22.75 -58.88 -42.44
C SER A 4 -21.46 -59.53 -41.91
N ALA A 5 -20.45 -58.72 -41.60
CA ALA A 5 -19.21 -59.20 -40.99
C ALA A 5 -19.31 -59.15 -39.46
N LEU A 6 -19.32 -60.32 -38.82
CA LEU A 6 -19.00 -60.41 -37.39
C LEU A 6 -17.48 -60.32 -37.21
N ALA A 7 -17.03 -59.47 -36.29
CA ALA A 7 -15.66 -59.48 -35.78
C ALA A 7 -15.67 -60.04 -34.34
N LEU A 8 -15.02 -61.19 -34.14
CA LEU A 8 -14.78 -61.75 -32.80
C LEU A 8 -13.49 -61.17 -32.19
N PRO A 9 -13.38 -61.07 -30.86
CA PRO A 9 -12.24 -60.43 -30.20
C PRO A 9 -10.97 -61.29 -30.31
N ALA A 10 -9.91 -60.72 -30.91
CA ALA A 10 -8.61 -61.37 -31.06
C ALA A 10 -7.74 -61.26 -29.80
N SER A 11 -8.15 -61.92 -28.71
CA SER A 11 -7.33 -62.06 -27.50
C SER A 11 -6.36 -63.24 -27.62
N ALA A 12 -5.17 -63.02 -28.17
CA ALA A 12 -4.13 -64.04 -28.21
C ALA A 12 -2.70 -63.45 -28.12
N LEU A 13 -2.02 -63.78 -27.00
CA LEU A 13 -0.57 -64.01 -26.90
C LEU A 13 0.37 -62.93 -27.49
N VAL A 14 0.72 -61.95 -26.66
CA VAL A 14 2.11 -61.45 -26.60
C VAL A 14 2.76 -62.12 -25.39
N THR A 15 3.71 -63.02 -25.65
CA THR A 15 4.59 -63.59 -24.61
C THR A 15 5.73 -62.60 -24.33
N GLY A 16 6.10 -62.47 -23.06
CA GLY A 16 6.93 -61.36 -22.59
C GLY A 16 8.35 -61.27 -23.17
N GLY A 17 8.81 -60.03 -23.27
CA GLY A 17 10.15 -59.58 -23.63
C GLY A 17 10.16 -58.05 -23.54
N ASP A 18 11.14 -57.51 -22.83
CA ASP A 18 11.42 -56.08 -22.60
C ASP A 18 10.27 -55.23 -21.97
N ASP A 19 10.41 -54.94 -20.66
CA ASP A 19 9.64 -53.92 -19.92
C ASP A 19 10.13 -52.50 -20.27
N ASP A 20 10.11 -52.15 -21.57
CA ASP A 20 10.58 -50.85 -22.04
C ASP A 20 9.44 -49.81 -22.08
N GLU A 21 9.67 -48.73 -21.34
CA GLU A 21 8.99 -47.42 -21.43
C GLU A 21 7.47 -47.39 -21.70
N ARG A 22 6.67 -47.83 -20.72
CA ARG A 22 5.31 -47.27 -20.55
C ARG A 22 5.37 -45.85 -19.95
N LEU A 23 6.10 -44.96 -20.61
CA LEU A 23 6.25 -43.54 -20.28
C LEU A 23 4.89 -42.83 -20.33
N VAL A 24 4.23 -42.73 -19.18
CA VAL A 24 3.01 -41.94 -19.04
C VAL A 24 3.39 -40.46 -19.16
N ALA A 25 3.00 -39.83 -20.26
CA ALA A 25 3.19 -38.39 -20.54
C ALA A 25 2.31 -37.48 -19.65
N ARG A 26 2.44 -37.64 -18.32
CA ARG A 26 1.85 -36.83 -17.25
C ARG A 26 2.87 -36.43 -16.17
N ALA A 27 4.15 -36.76 -16.36
CA ALA A 27 5.20 -36.59 -15.35
C ALA A 27 5.91 -35.22 -15.39
N TRP A 28 5.76 -34.43 -16.47
CA TRP A 28 6.56 -33.22 -16.73
C TRP A 28 5.73 -32.04 -17.27
N VAL A 29 4.54 -31.80 -16.71
CA VAL A 29 3.86 -30.50 -16.84
C VAL A 29 4.10 -29.73 -15.55
N GLU A 30 5.13 -28.87 -15.55
CA GLU A 30 5.31 -27.89 -14.48
C GLU A 30 4.12 -26.92 -14.52
N PRO A 31 3.36 -26.72 -13.42
CA PRO A 31 2.24 -25.79 -13.42
C PRO A 31 2.69 -24.37 -13.77
N PRO A 32 1.89 -23.59 -14.53
CA PRO A 32 2.22 -22.21 -14.84
C PRO A 32 2.45 -21.39 -13.57
N PHE A 33 3.38 -20.43 -13.63
CA PHE A 33 3.67 -19.56 -12.50
C PHE A 33 2.45 -18.69 -12.17
N ASP A 34 2.03 -18.75 -10.91
CA ASP A 34 0.76 -18.22 -10.44
C ASP A 34 1.04 -17.16 -9.38
N ILE A 35 0.93 -15.89 -9.80
CA ILE A 35 1.25 -14.74 -8.95
C ILE A 35 0.22 -14.54 -7.83
N GLY A 36 -1.03 -15.00 -8.02
CA GLY A 36 -2.11 -14.89 -7.04
C GLY A 36 -1.88 -15.70 -5.75
N ARG A 37 -0.85 -16.55 -5.71
CA ARG A 37 -0.39 -17.26 -4.50
C ARG A 37 0.43 -16.39 -3.56
N TYR A 38 0.88 -15.22 -4.00
CA TYR A 38 1.64 -14.28 -3.18
C TYR A 38 0.71 -13.21 -2.59
N PRO A 39 0.89 -12.80 -1.33
CA PRO A 39 0.07 -11.76 -0.72
C PRO A 39 0.10 -10.45 -1.52
N SER A 40 -1.07 -9.80 -1.63
CA SER A 40 -1.18 -8.44 -2.17
C SER A 40 -0.22 -7.49 -1.45
N PRO A 41 0.65 -6.76 -2.18
CA PRO A 41 1.52 -5.74 -1.60
C PRO A 41 0.74 -4.60 -0.93
N LEU A 42 -0.41 -4.21 -1.50
CA LEU A 42 -1.26 -3.16 -0.95
C LEU A 42 -1.94 -3.60 0.35
N ALA A 43 -2.33 -4.87 0.48
CA ALA A 43 -2.89 -5.39 1.73
C ALA A 43 -1.87 -5.40 2.89
N GLY A 44 -0.58 -5.21 2.58
CA GLY A 44 0.49 -4.98 3.55
C GLY A 44 0.79 -3.51 3.85
N PHE A 45 0.06 -2.53 3.29
CA PHE A 45 0.46 -1.11 3.28
C PHE A 45 0.79 -0.54 4.67
N ARG A 46 0.03 -0.95 5.71
CA ARG A 46 0.22 -0.50 7.10
C ARG A 46 1.63 -0.71 7.68
N LYS A 47 2.48 -1.57 7.08
CA LYS A 47 3.88 -1.70 7.49
C LYS A 47 4.74 -0.48 7.13
N TYR A 48 4.30 0.35 6.19
CA TYR A 48 4.97 1.58 5.73
C TYR A 48 4.47 2.85 6.44
N VAL A 49 3.52 2.73 7.37
CA VAL A 49 2.96 3.83 8.17
C VAL A 49 3.80 4.08 9.43
N ASP A 50 3.87 5.30 9.96
CA ASP A 50 4.48 5.53 11.28
C ASP A 50 3.59 5.01 12.43
N LEU A 51 3.69 3.72 12.73
CA LEU A 51 3.07 3.11 13.92
C LEU A 51 3.81 3.50 15.22
N ARG A 52 4.92 4.23 15.12
CA ARG A 52 5.93 4.53 16.14
C ARG A 52 6.80 3.32 16.53
N PRO A 53 8.08 3.54 16.91
CA PRO A 53 8.99 2.44 17.23
C PRO A 53 8.53 1.62 18.45
N GLY A 54 8.19 0.35 18.20
CA GLY A 54 7.88 -0.65 19.23
C GLY A 54 6.46 -1.20 19.21
N ASP A 55 5.52 -0.54 18.53
CA ASP A 55 4.11 -0.96 18.50
C ASP A 55 3.86 -2.19 17.58
N ASP A 56 4.68 -2.38 16.53
CA ASP A 56 4.65 -3.56 15.65
C ASP A 56 6.07 -3.92 15.14
N PRO A 57 6.58 -5.16 15.31
CA PRO A 57 7.89 -5.57 14.81
C PRO A 57 7.97 -5.67 13.27
N THR A 58 6.83 -5.87 12.60
CA THR A 58 6.70 -5.94 11.14
C THR A 58 6.72 -4.57 10.46
N ASN A 59 6.59 -3.48 11.23
CA ASN A 59 6.71 -2.13 10.72
C ASN A 59 8.10 -1.86 10.12
N VAL A 60 8.15 -1.12 9.02
CA VAL A 60 9.37 -0.80 8.26
C VAL A 60 9.49 0.69 7.93
N PHE A 61 8.66 1.56 8.50
CA PHE A 61 8.62 3.01 8.22
C PHE A 61 10.02 3.65 8.23
N THR A 62 10.79 3.42 9.30
CA THR A 62 12.15 3.96 9.47
C THR A 62 13.28 3.01 9.03
N LYS A 63 12.95 1.86 8.42
CA LYS A 63 13.92 0.86 7.95
C LYS A 63 14.21 1.05 6.47
N THR A 64 15.44 0.80 6.05
CA THR A 64 15.85 0.86 4.63
C THR A 64 15.15 -0.27 3.87
N LEU A 65 14.31 0.06 2.89
CA LEU A 65 13.76 -0.93 1.96
C LEU A 65 14.81 -1.31 0.93
N PHE A 66 15.42 -0.30 0.29
CA PHE A 66 16.46 -0.47 -0.70
C PHE A 66 17.20 0.86 -0.95
N THR A 67 18.40 0.79 -1.52
CA THR A 67 19.12 1.96 -2.03
C THR A 67 19.19 1.85 -3.55
N VAL A 68 18.81 2.93 -4.26
CA VAL A 68 18.87 3.02 -5.73
C VAL A 68 19.95 4.02 -6.15
N ARG A 69 20.66 3.70 -7.23
CA ARG A 69 21.62 4.58 -7.91
C ARG A 69 21.35 4.59 -9.41
N GLY A 70 21.80 5.65 -10.10
CA GLY A 70 21.63 5.84 -11.54
C GLY A 70 20.40 6.66 -11.95
N VAL A 71 19.43 6.84 -11.03
CA VAL A 71 18.25 7.69 -11.23
C VAL A 71 18.30 8.96 -10.37
N PRO A 72 17.63 10.05 -10.79
CA PRO A 72 17.48 11.25 -9.95
C PRO A 72 16.51 11.03 -8.77
N ALA A 73 16.55 11.95 -7.81
CA ALA A 73 15.49 12.07 -6.81
C ALA A 73 14.16 12.46 -7.48
N GLY A 74 13.03 11.98 -6.93
CA GLY A 74 11.70 12.12 -7.53
C GLY A 74 11.32 11.00 -8.51
N THR A 75 12.26 10.15 -8.93
CA THR A 75 11.92 8.96 -9.73
C THR A 75 11.04 8.00 -8.92
N ARG A 76 9.94 7.53 -9.53
CA ARG A 76 9.08 6.49 -8.94
C ARG A 76 9.64 5.10 -9.25
N VAL A 77 9.87 4.32 -8.21
CA VAL A 77 10.30 2.91 -8.27
C VAL A 77 9.07 2.04 -8.01
N ARG A 78 8.65 1.25 -9.00
CA ARG A 78 7.55 0.29 -8.86
C ARG A 78 8.02 -0.89 -8.02
N ILE A 79 7.29 -1.22 -6.96
CA ILE A 79 7.45 -2.49 -6.22
C ILE A 79 6.51 -3.55 -6.82
N ALA A 80 5.24 -3.17 -7.07
CA ALA A 80 4.26 -4.00 -7.74
C ALA A 80 3.12 -3.18 -8.34
N ALA A 81 2.65 -3.55 -9.53
CA ALA A 81 1.32 -3.17 -10.01
C ALA A 81 0.29 -4.25 -9.66
N MET A 82 -0.95 -3.84 -9.40
CA MET A 82 -2.10 -4.67 -9.05
C MET A 82 -3.27 -4.23 -9.94
N ASP A 83 -3.56 -5.10 -10.90
CA ASP A 83 -4.48 -4.89 -12.02
C ASP A 83 -5.91 -5.42 -11.75
N THR A 84 -6.05 -6.31 -10.77
CA THR A 84 -7.29 -7.03 -10.48
C THR A 84 -7.80 -6.70 -9.08
N TYR A 85 -9.10 -6.47 -8.94
CA TYR A 85 -9.78 -6.35 -7.64
C TYR A 85 -10.78 -7.50 -7.50
N ASP A 86 -10.85 -8.17 -6.35
CA ASP A 86 -11.77 -9.29 -6.10
C ASP A 86 -12.94 -8.94 -5.15
N GLY A 87 -13.02 -7.69 -4.70
CA GLY A 87 -13.97 -7.23 -3.67
C GLY A 87 -13.40 -7.25 -2.23
N MET A 88 -12.21 -7.81 -2.04
CA MET A 88 -11.50 -7.88 -0.75
C MET A 88 -10.10 -7.25 -0.83
N VAL A 89 -9.38 -7.48 -1.93
CA VAL A 89 -8.02 -7.00 -2.17
C VAL A 89 -7.77 -6.61 -3.64
N TRP A 90 -6.88 -5.64 -3.84
CA TRP A 90 -6.20 -5.41 -5.11
C TRP A 90 -5.02 -6.38 -5.22
N GLY A 91 -5.04 -7.24 -6.25
CA GLY A 91 -3.99 -8.22 -6.55
C GLY A 91 -3.35 -7.96 -7.91
N ALA A 92 -2.14 -8.49 -8.09
CA ALA A 92 -1.55 -8.67 -9.42
C ALA A 92 -2.08 -9.98 -10.02
N SER A 93 -2.26 -10.01 -11.33
CA SER A 93 -2.70 -11.23 -12.05
C SER A 93 -1.72 -11.66 -13.14
N ASN A 94 -2.13 -12.67 -13.92
CA ASN A 94 -1.53 -13.06 -15.18
C ASN A 94 -2.46 -12.72 -16.38
N ASP A 95 -3.51 -11.92 -16.15
CA ASP A 95 -4.68 -11.74 -17.01
C ASP A 95 -5.16 -10.25 -17.05
N ALA A 96 -4.23 -9.29 -17.00
CA ALA A 96 -4.51 -7.84 -16.98
C ALA A 96 -4.90 -7.24 -18.35
N LEU A 97 -4.77 -7.99 -19.46
CA LEU A 97 -5.06 -7.58 -20.85
C LEU A 97 -5.80 -8.69 -21.63
N PRO A 98 -7.14 -8.60 -21.75
CA PRO A 98 -7.94 -9.62 -22.45
C PRO A 98 -7.49 -9.89 -23.90
N GLY A 99 -6.87 -11.06 -24.12
CA GLY A 99 -6.49 -11.58 -25.43
C GLY A 99 -4.99 -11.74 -25.67
N GLU A 100 -4.14 -11.10 -24.86
CA GLU A 100 -2.66 -11.06 -25.04
C GLU A 100 -1.92 -11.86 -23.95
N ALA A 101 -2.43 -13.04 -23.58
CA ALA A 101 -1.95 -13.86 -22.44
C ALA A 101 -0.43 -14.15 -22.39
N ALA A 102 0.28 -13.97 -23.51
CA ALA A 102 1.73 -14.08 -23.59
C ALA A 102 2.50 -12.80 -23.16
N ALA A 103 1.93 -11.60 -23.30
CA ALA A 103 2.51 -10.35 -22.79
C ALA A 103 2.11 -10.07 -21.32
N ASP A 104 1.09 -10.78 -20.86
CA ASP A 104 0.25 -10.43 -19.71
C ASP A 104 0.53 -11.26 -18.44
N SER A 105 1.33 -12.31 -18.59
CA SER A 105 1.69 -13.25 -17.52
C SER A 105 3.12 -13.04 -17.01
N PHE A 106 3.38 -13.43 -15.76
CA PHE A 106 4.72 -13.36 -15.13
C PHE A 106 5.63 -14.48 -15.65
N GLN A 107 6.36 -14.21 -16.74
CA GLN A 107 7.15 -15.20 -17.48
C GLN A 107 8.64 -15.16 -17.18
N ARG A 108 9.34 -16.29 -17.39
CA ARG A 108 10.81 -16.35 -17.32
C ARG A 108 11.41 -15.76 -18.59
N VAL A 109 11.75 -14.48 -18.53
CA VAL A 109 12.52 -13.77 -19.56
C VAL A 109 14.02 -14.09 -19.43
N SER A 110 14.80 -13.70 -20.44
CA SER A 110 16.27 -13.77 -20.39
C SER A 110 16.85 -12.52 -19.72
N SER A 111 18.18 -12.46 -19.53
CA SER A 111 18.86 -11.25 -19.03
C SER A 111 18.74 -10.05 -19.99
N THR A 112 18.43 -10.29 -21.26
CA THR A 112 17.92 -9.30 -22.22
C THR A 112 16.42 -9.53 -22.43
N ILE A 113 15.64 -8.45 -22.43
CA ILE A 113 14.17 -8.46 -22.50
C ILE A 113 13.75 -7.63 -23.72
N ASP A 114 13.06 -8.26 -24.67
CA ASP A 114 12.47 -7.56 -25.81
C ASP A 114 11.14 -6.92 -25.38
N ASN A 115 11.24 -5.68 -24.93
CA ASN A 115 10.14 -4.90 -24.35
C ASN A 115 9.99 -3.60 -25.17
N PRO A 116 9.02 -3.48 -26.08
CA PRO A 116 9.01 -2.44 -27.13
C PRO A 116 8.71 -1.01 -26.66
N ALA A 117 8.71 -0.72 -25.36
CA ALA A 117 8.44 0.60 -24.81
C ALA A 117 9.40 1.70 -25.32
N GLU A 118 8.84 2.86 -25.66
CA GLU A 118 9.54 4.10 -26.02
C GLU A 118 9.58 5.07 -24.83
N GLY A 119 10.62 5.92 -24.76
CA GLY A 119 10.85 6.81 -23.61
C GLY A 119 12.32 7.19 -23.44
N GLU A 120 12.71 7.55 -22.21
CA GLU A 120 14.09 7.88 -21.84
C GLU A 120 14.84 6.64 -21.31
N ASP A 121 16.09 6.43 -21.73
CA ASP A 121 16.92 5.30 -21.27
C ASP A 121 17.33 5.46 -19.79
N VAL A 122 17.14 4.40 -19.00
CA VAL A 122 17.52 4.33 -17.59
C VAL A 122 18.46 3.15 -17.34
N GLU A 123 19.58 3.40 -16.69
CA GLU A 123 20.50 2.38 -16.17
C GLU A 123 20.65 2.58 -14.65
N ALA A 124 20.32 1.56 -13.85
CA ALA A 124 20.22 1.67 -12.40
C ALA A 124 20.84 0.48 -11.67
N GLU A 125 21.33 0.73 -10.44
CA GLU A 125 21.79 -0.28 -9.48
C GLU A 125 20.90 -0.21 -8.24
N VAL A 126 20.45 -1.37 -7.73
CA VAL A 126 19.65 -1.48 -6.50
C VAL A 126 20.33 -2.42 -5.51
N THR A 127 20.38 -2.01 -4.25
CA THR A 127 20.76 -2.84 -3.09
C THR A 127 19.57 -2.98 -2.15
N ILE A 128 19.17 -4.21 -1.81
CA ILE A 128 18.05 -4.47 -0.90
C ILE A 128 18.47 -4.26 0.56
N GLY A 129 17.63 -3.58 1.34
CA GLY A 129 17.83 -3.29 2.77
C GLY A 129 17.02 -4.21 3.70
N GLU A 130 17.12 -3.98 5.01
CA GLU A 130 16.49 -4.78 6.06
C GLU A 130 14.97 -4.66 6.18
N GLY A 131 14.37 -3.63 5.56
CA GLY A 131 12.92 -3.41 5.53
C GLY A 131 12.21 -4.10 4.34
N HIS A 132 12.92 -4.58 3.32
CA HIS A 132 12.31 -5.22 2.14
C HIS A 132 12.62 -6.72 2.07
N SER A 133 11.59 -7.51 1.78
CA SER A 133 11.68 -8.97 1.61
C SER A 133 10.44 -9.50 0.88
N GLY A 134 10.45 -10.79 0.52
CA GLY A 134 9.42 -11.41 -0.32
C GLY A 134 9.91 -11.54 -1.77
N VAL A 135 8.99 -11.58 -2.74
CA VAL A 135 9.33 -11.83 -4.15
C VAL A 135 9.38 -10.59 -5.03
N TRP A 136 8.72 -9.50 -4.63
CA TRP A 136 8.56 -8.28 -5.41
C TRP A 136 9.89 -7.56 -5.60
N LEU A 137 10.32 -7.37 -6.85
CA LEU A 137 11.61 -6.78 -7.19
C LEU A 137 11.42 -5.31 -7.64
N PRO A 138 11.93 -4.33 -6.88
CA PRO A 138 11.82 -2.92 -7.23
C PRO A 138 12.46 -2.57 -8.59
N THR A 139 11.70 -1.92 -9.48
CA THR A 139 12.16 -1.50 -10.83
C THR A 139 11.79 -0.05 -11.15
N VAL A 140 12.46 0.53 -12.15
CA VAL A 140 12.10 1.80 -12.78
C VAL A 140 11.82 1.52 -14.26
N GLY A 141 10.78 2.15 -14.82
CA GLY A 141 10.41 2.01 -16.23
C GLY A 141 10.04 0.59 -16.67
N ALA A 142 10.18 0.38 -17.98
CA ALA A 142 9.96 -0.87 -18.70
C ALA A 142 11.31 -1.55 -18.96
N LEU A 143 11.57 -2.71 -18.34
CA LEU A 143 12.89 -3.35 -18.37
C LEU A 143 13.27 -3.83 -19.78
N ARG A 144 14.53 -3.54 -20.16
CA ARG A 144 15.25 -4.03 -21.36
C ARG A 144 16.30 -5.10 -20.99
N GLY A 145 16.74 -5.16 -19.74
CA GLY A 145 17.63 -6.22 -19.24
C GLY A 145 17.96 -6.09 -17.76
N ILE A 146 18.43 -7.17 -17.14
CA ILE A 146 18.74 -7.25 -15.69
C ILE A 146 19.92 -8.20 -15.42
N GLU A 147 20.78 -7.82 -14.48
CA GLU A 147 21.92 -8.62 -14.01
C GLU A 147 21.90 -8.68 -12.47
N PHE A 148 22.01 -9.90 -11.90
CA PHE A 148 22.04 -10.11 -10.45
C PHE A 148 23.49 -10.16 -9.94
N GLY A 149 23.75 -9.50 -8.81
CA GLY A 149 25.08 -9.36 -8.21
C GLY A 149 25.25 -10.17 -6.93
N LEU A 150 25.10 -9.53 -5.77
CA LEU A 150 25.21 -10.20 -4.48
C LEU A 150 23.91 -10.92 -4.10
N GLY A 151 24.04 -12.01 -3.35
CA GLY A 151 22.93 -12.83 -2.87
C GLY A 151 22.43 -13.84 -3.90
N GLU A 152 23.03 -15.05 -3.93
CA GLU A 152 22.58 -16.18 -4.78
C GLU A 152 22.26 -15.80 -6.26
N PRO A 153 23.12 -15.08 -7.00
CA PRO A 153 22.76 -14.45 -8.29
C PRO A 153 22.24 -15.43 -9.35
N ASP A 154 22.88 -16.59 -9.50
CA ASP A 154 22.45 -17.62 -10.46
C ASP A 154 21.00 -18.08 -10.17
N ARG A 155 20.69 -18.33 -8.89
CA ARG A 155 19.36 -18.73 -8.42
C ARG A 155 18.30 -17.64 -8.62
N LYS A 156 18.69 -16.37 -8.47
CA LYS A 156 17.82 -15.24 -8.78
C LYS A 156 17.55 -15.15 -10.27
N ALA A 157 18.56 -15.31 -11.12
CA ALA A 157 18.41 -15.32 -12.57
C ALA A 157 17.54 -16.49 -13.08
N GLU A 158 17.72 -17.70 -12.54
CA GLU A 158 16.91 -18.88 -12.88
C GLU A 158 15.43 -18.72 -12.50
N SER A 159 15.17 -18.11 -11.33
CA SER A 159 13.82 -17.94 -10.79
C SER A 159 13.12 -16.65 -11.27
N PHE A 160 13.85 -15.65 -11.75
CA PHE A 160 13.32 -14.35 -12.21
C PHE A 160 12.09 -14.51 -13.13
N ARG A 161 11.07 -13.69 -12.88
CA ARG A 161 9.89 -13.53 -13.74
C ARG A 161 9.60 -12.05 -13.97
N TYR A 162 9.15 -11.72 -15.17
CA TYR A 162 8.72 -10.39 -15.55
C TYR A 162 7.37 -10.47 -16.27
N ASN A 163 6.47 -9.53 -15.96
CA ASN A 163 5.23 -9.31 -16.70
C ASN A 163 5.42 -8.01 -17.50
N LEU A 164 5.23 -8.08 -18.83
CA LEU A 164 5.46 -6.95 -19.74
C LEU A 164 4.33 -5.92 -19.63
N ALA A 165 3.07 -6.38 -19.65
CA ALA A 165 1.87 -5.55 -19.55
C ALA A 165 1.82 -4.71 -18.27
N THR A 166 2.22 -5.28 -17.14
CA THR A 166 2.33 -4.57 -15.84
C THR A 166 3.71 -3.99 -15.56
N SER A 167 4.70 -4.26 -16.44
CA SER A 167 6.11 -3.90 -16.29
C SER A 167 6.63 -4.12 -14.85
N THR A 168 6.27 -5.27 -14.28
CA THR A 168 6.50 -5.64 -12.87
C THR A 168 7.38 -6.90 -12.80
N ALA A 169 8.31 -6.91 -11.85
CA ALA A 169 9.32 -7.96 -11.70
C ALA A 169 9.14 -8.74 -10.39
N VAL A 170 9.35 -10.06 -10.43
CA VAL A 170 9.43 -10.89 -9.22
C VAL A 170 10.58 -11.90 -9.27
N VAL A 171 11.10 -12.24 -8.09
CA VAL A 171 12.10 -13.28 -7.84
C VAL A 171 11.51 -14.27 -6.84
N PRO A 172 10.87 -15.37 -7.31
CA PRO A 172 10.26 -16.41 -6.48
C PRO A 172 11.20 -17.11 -5.50
N SER A 173 12.53 -17.08 -5.70
CA SER A 173 13.50 -17.54 -4.69
C SER A 173 13.60 -16.62 -3.46
N GLY A 174 13.02 -15.42 -3.53
CA GLY A 174 13.01 -14.40 -2.50
C GLY A 174 14.13 -13.36 -2.62
N LEU A 175 13.86 -12.18 -2.05
CA LEU A 175 14.80 -11.10 -1.78
C LEU A 175 15.08 -10.96 -0.27
N ARG A 176 16.30 -10.52 0.05
CA ARG A 176 16.87 -10.37 1.40
C ARG A 176 17.80 -9.15 1.45
N ALA A 177 18.03 -8.62 2.64
CA ALA A 177 18.99 -7.55 2.86
C ALA A 177 20.41 -7.93 2.38
N GLY A 178 21.05 -7.03 1.64
CA GLY A 178 22.36 -7.24 1.03
C GLY A 178 22.35 -7.87 -0.36
N ASP A 179 21.18 -8.28 -0.89
CA ASP A 179 21.04 -8.67 -2.29
C ASP A 179 21.25 -7.44 -3.20
N THR A 180 21.94 -7.60 -4.34
CA THR A 180 22.10 -6.52 -5.33
C THR A 180 21.77 -6.96 -6.75
N TYR A 181 21.34 -6.01 -7.57
CA TYR A 181 21.13 -6.17 -9.01
C TYR A 181 21.25 -4.83 -9.73
N SER A 182 21.57 -4.88 -11.02
CA SER A 182 21.50 -3.74 -11.93
C SER A 182 20.55 -4.03 -13.08
N PHE A 183 19.97 -2.99 -13.67
CA PHE A 183 19.06 -3.15 -14.80
C PHE A 183 19.15 -1.99 -15.80
N LYS A 184 18.71 -2.28 -17.02
CA LYS A 184 18.46 -1.32 -18.09
C LYS A 184 16.98 -1.30 -18.39
N ALA A 185 16.42 -0.11 -18.54
CA ALA A 185 15.01 0.11 -18.76
C ALA A 185 14.77 1.32 -19.66
N VAL A 186 13.56 1.46 -20.16
CA VAL A 186 13.06 2.69 -20.80
C VAL A 186 11.94 3.25 -19.92
N GLN A 187 12.04 4.51 -19.53
CA GLN A 187 11.02 5.21 -18.76
C GLN A 187 10.00 5.85 -19.71
N PRO A 188 8.75 5.34 -19.81
CA PRO A 188 7.72 5.91 -20.68
C PRO A 188 7.24 7.29 -20.16
N PRO A 189 6.50 8.05 -21.00
CA PRO A 189 5.90 9.34 -20.63
C PRO A 189 5.15 9.25 -19.29
N ALA A 190 5.53 10.12 -18.35
CA ALA A 190 5.40 9.80 -16.93
C ALA A 190 3.96 9.84 -16.37
N GLU A 191 3.16 10.86 -16.73
CA GLU A 191 1.91 11.20 -16.03
C GLU A 191 0.75 11.48 -17.00
N VAL A 192 -0.49 11.46 -16.49
CA VAL A 192 -1.71 11.86 -17.23
C VAL A 192 -1.97 13.36 -17.14
N ASP A 193 -2.56 13.90 -18.21
CA ASP A 193 -3.02 15.29 -18.33
C ASP A 193 -4.42 15.35 -18.96
N GLN A 194 -4.95 16.57 -19.17
CA GLN A 194 -6.27 16.78 -19.76
C GLN A 194 -6.35 16.44 -21.26
N ASP A 195 -5.21 16.44 -21.96
CA ASP A 195 -5.10 16.10 -23.39
C ASP A 195 -4.90 14.59 -23.62
N THR A 196 -4.60 13.82 -22.57
CA THR A 196 -4.44 12.36 -22.62
C THR A 196 -5.77 11.68 -22.95
N LEU A 197 -5.86 11.18 -24.18
CA LEU A 197 -6.97 10.31 -24.61
C LEU A 197 -6.92 8.98 -23.85
N ALA A 198 -7.99 8.62 -23.16
CA ALA A 198 -8.12 7.33 -22.47
C ALA A 198 -8.28 6.16 -23.45
N ALA A 199 -7.78 4.97 -23.09
CA ALA A 199 -8.12 3.73 -23.76
C ALA A 199 -9.61 3.42 -23.59
N ALA A 200 -10.31 3.14 -24.68
CA ALA A 200 -11.72 2.75 -24.66
C ALA A 200 -11.85 1.23 -24.53
N ALA A 201 -11.76 0.71 -23.30
CA ALA A 201 -11.99 -0.70 -22.99
C ALA A 201 -12.91 -0.84 -21.76
N VAL A 202 -13.76 -1.87 -21.78
CA VAL A 202 -14.72 -2.14 -20.70
C VAL A 202 -14.06 -3.08 -19.68
N THR A 203 -13.49 -2.51 -18.62
CA THR A 203 -13.10 -3.30 -17.45
C THR A 203 -14.36 -3.69 -16.68
N ALA A 204 -14.60 -5.00 -16.52
CA ALA A 204 -15.75 -5.49 -15.77
C ALA A 204 -15.50 -5.36 -14.26
N LEU A 205 -16.15 -4.38 -13.62
CA LEU A 205 -16.03 -4.16 -12.18
C LEU A 205 -16.62 -5.34 -11.36
N PRO A 206 -16.03 -5.70 -10.20
CA PRO A 206 -16.51 -6.79 -9.37
C PRO A 206 -17.92 -6.59 -8.80
N PRO A 207 -18.68 -7.67 -8.53
CA PRO A 207 -19.96 -7.58 -7.84
C PRO A 207 -19.85 -6.82 -6.51
N GLY A 208 -20.74 -5.86 -6.30
CA GLY A 208 -20.79 -5.05 -5.07
C GLY A 208 -20.18 -3.65 -5.18
N THR A 209 -19.49 -3.29 -6.26
CA THR A 209 -18.92 -1.93 -6.46
C THR A 209 -19.95 -0.86 -6.81
N GLY A 210 -21.23 -1.19 -7.01
CA GLY A 210 -22.27 -0.27 -7.47
C GLY A 210 -22.57 0.93 -6.56
N PHE A 211 -21.96 1.02 -5.37
CA PHE A 211 -21.94 2.25 -4.58
C PHE A 211 -21.10 3.38 -5.22
N LEU A 212 -20.24 3.05 -6.19
CA LEU A 212 -19.41 4.01 -6.91
C LEU A 212 -20.15 4.72 -8.05
N THR A 213 -21.25 4.15 -8.57
CA THR A 213 -21.94 4.67 -9.76
C THR A 213 -22.52 6.07 -9.56
N GLU A 214 -23.10 6.38 -8.41
CA GLU A 214 -23.64 7.71 -8.11
C GLU A 214 -22.50 8.74 -7.91
N PRO A 215 -21.51 8.53 -7.01
CA PRO A 215 -20.28 9.33 -6.93
C PRO A 215 -19.57 9.57 -8.27
N ALA A 216 -19.34 8.52 -9.07
CA ALA A 216 -18.64 8.61 -10.34
C ALA A 216 -19.38 9.47 -11.37
N ASN A 217 -20.72 9.57 -11.30
CA ASN A 217 -21.50 10.45 -12.15
C ASN A 217 -21.56 11.87 -11.59
N ASP A 218 -21.89 12.05 -10.30
CA ASP A 218 -22.08 13.38 -9.70
C ASP A 218 -20.80 14.21 -9.62
N TRP A 219 -19.66 13.58 -9.31
CA TRP A 219 -18.36 14.25 -9.19
C TRP A 219 -17.74 14.59 -10.55
N SER A 220 -18.22 13.97 -11.64
CA SER A 220 -17.69 14.18 -12.99
C SER A 220 -18.68 14.76 -14.01
N LYS A 221 -19.90 15.12 -13.57
CA LYS A 221 -21.03 15.53 -14.44
C LYS A 221 -20.74 16.66 -15.46
N GLU A 222 -19.79 17.55 -15.15
CA GLU A 222 -19.41 18.67 -16.01
C GLU A 222 -18.36 18.26 -17.09
N ALA A 223 -17.75 17.08 -16.95
CA ALA A 223 -16.67 16.61 -17.81
C ALA A 223 -17.17 15.69 -18.94
N THR A 224 -16.77 16.01 -20.18
CA THR A 224 -17.30 15.39 -21.40
C THR A 224 -16.43 14.28 -22.00
N THR A 225 -15.20 14.09 -21.50
CA THR A 225 -14.27 13.03 -21.94
C THR A 225 -13.98 12.06 -20.78
N PRO A 226 -13.72 10.76 -21.04
CA PRO A 226 -13.45 9.80 -19.97
C PRO A 226 -12.29 10.20 -19.06
N MET A 227 -11.16 10.66 -19.63
CA MET A 227 -10.03 11.16 -18.83
C MET A 227 -10.38 12.44 -18.05
N GLY A 228 -11.17 13.35 -18.65
CA GLY A 228 -11.70 14.52 -17.95
C GLY A 228 -12.58 14.14 -16.75
N ARG A 229 -13.36 13.05 -16.85
CA ARG A 229 -14.16 12.51 -15.74
C ARG A 229 -13.28 11.95 -14.63
N VAL A 230 -12.23 11.20 -14.97
CA VAL A 230 -11.23 10.69 -14.00
C VAL A 230 -10.55 11.84 -13.26
N LEU A 231 -10.13 12.89 -13.98
CA LEU A 231 -9.47 14.05 -13.36
C LEU A 231 -10.43 14.87 -12.47
N ALA A 232 -11.72 15.00 -12.85
CA ALA A 232 -12.73 15.63 -11.99
C ALA A 232 -12.98 14.85 -10.70
N ILE A 233 -13.03 13.51 -10.78
CA ILE A 233 -13.12 12.62 -9.61
C ILE A 233 -11.89 12.76 -8.71
N ALA A 234 -10.68 12.80 -9.30
CA ALA A 234 -9.44 13.02 -8.56
C ALA A 234 -9.45 14.36 -7.81
N ASP A 235 -9.85 15.45 -8.48
CA ASP A 235 -9.95 16.77 -7.86
C ASP A 235 -11.00 16.82 -6.73
N HIS A 236 -12.11 16.08 -6.84
CA HIS A 236 -13.12 15.95 -5.78
C HIS A 236 -12.62 15.15 -4.55
N LEU A 237 -12.02 13.97 -4.78
CA LEU A 237 -11.42 13.16 -3.70
C LEU A 237 -10.36 13.97 -2.93
N LYS A 238 -9.61 14.81 -3.63
CA LYS A 238 -8.59 15.68 -3.05
C LYS A 238 -9.16 16.87 -2.26
N SER A 239 -10.30 17.45 -2.66
CA SER A 239 -10.89 18.62 -1.99
C SER A 239 -11.70 18.24 -0.74
N GLU A 240 -12.63 17.29 -0.88
CA GLU A 240 -13.54 16.93 0.21
C GLU A 240 -12.90 15.93 1.18
N GLY A 241 -12.00 15.08 0.69
CA GLY A 241 -11.32 14.06 1.48
C GLY A 241 -10.35 14.59 2.53
N LYS A 242 -10.04 13.73 3.51
CA LYS A 242 -9.03 13.92 4.56
C LYS A 242 -8.09 12.71 4.67
N TYR A 243 -6.90 12.95 5.18
CA TYR A 243 -5.83 11.97 5.34
C TYR A 243 -5.77 11.46 6.79
N SER A 244 -5.79 10.14 7.00
CA SER A 244 -5.40 9.53 8.28
C SER A 244 -4.95 8.09 8.10
N ASP A 245 -3.87 7.74 8.78
CA ASP A 245 -3.34 6.38 8.88
C ASP A 245 -4.02 5.52 9.96
N GLY A 246 -4.94 6.09 10.75
CA GLY A 246 -5.62 5.35 11.82
C GLY A 246 -4.68 4.89 12.94
N VAL A 247 -3.72 5.73 13.35
CA VAL A 247 -2.68 5.36 14.34
C VAL A 247 -2.96 5.97 15.71
N THR A 248 -3.27 7.27 15.80
CA THR A 248 -3.50 7.90 17.09
C THR A 248 -4.81 7.42 17.73
N LYS A 249 -4.95 7.59 19.05
CA LYS A 249 -6.12 7.09 19.79
C LYS A 249 -7.46 7.70 19.36
N ALA A 250 -7.45 8.87 18.73
CA ALA A 250 -8.65 9.49 18.16
C ALA A 250 -8.97 8.91 16.77
N GLU A 251 -7.94 8.59 15.99
CA GLU A 251 -8.03 8.12 14.61
C GLU A 251 -8.22 6.60 14.48
N GLN A 252 -8.13 5.82 15.56
CA GLN A 252 -8.32 4.36 15.54
C GLN A 252 -9.71 3.89 15.07
N VAL A 253 -10.65 4.82 14.85
CA VAL A 253 -11.92 4.59 14.15
C VAL A 253 -11.77 4.43 12.63
N TYR A 254 -10.67 4.94 12.05
CA TYR A 254 -10.34 4.82 10.64
C TYR A 254 -9.50 3.56 10.43
N HIS A 255 -10.16 2.46 10.08
CA HIS A 255 -9.51 1.17 9.92
C HIS A 255 -8.56 1.14 8.69
N PRO A 256 -7.53 0.28 8.67
CA PRO A 256 -6.79 -0.06 7.45
C PRO A 256 -7.59 -1.02 6.55
N GLY A 257 -7.07 -1.32 5.36
CA GLY A 257 -7.68 -2.24 4.41
C GLY A 257 -8.36 -1.53 3.23
N HIS A 258 -8.71 -2.31 2.20
CA HIS A 258 -9.38 -1.82 0.99
C HIS A 258 -10.39 -2.84 0.43
N ASN A 259 -11.04 -3.60 1.32
CA ASN A 259 -12.18 -4.45 0.98
C ASN A 259 -13.45 -3.60 0.70
N LEU A 260 -14.46 -4.18 0.06
CA LEU A 260 -15.69 -3.49 -0.34
C LEU A 260 -16.31 -2.66 0.80
N ARG A 261 -16.49 -3.23 2.00
CA ARG A 261 -17.05 -2.50 3.15
C ARG A 261 -16.18 -1.30 3.55
N ARG A 262 -14.87 -1.46 3.57
CA ARG A 262 -13.93 -0.39 3.96
C ARG A 262 -13.92 0.75 2.95
N LEU A 263 -14.20 0.48 1.67
CA LEU A 263 -14.33 1.48 0.61
C LEU A 263 -15.75 2.07 0.51
N SER A 264 -16.80 1.30 0.80
CA SER A 264 -18.20 1.77 0.76
C SER A 264 -18.62 2.48 2.05
N ASP A 265 -18.74 1.74 3.14
CA ASP A 265 -19.44 2.15 4.36
C ASP A 265 -18.58 3.04 5.26
N GLU A 266 -17.25 2.89 5.14
CA GLU A 266 -16.26 3.52 6.02
C GLU A 266 -15.34 4.50 5.24
N PHE A 267 -15.65 4.79 3.97
CA PHE A 267 -14.93 5.79 3.17
C PHE A 267 -15.87 6.65 2.32
N ILE A 268 -16.39 6.12 1.21
CA ILE A 268 -17.16 6.92 0.23
C ILE A 268 -18.53 7.38 0.77
N ASN A 269 -19.16 6.58 1.63
CA ASN A 269 -20.48 6.88 2.22
C ASN A 269 -20.41 7.31 3.70
N ASP A 270 -19.22 7.55 4.27
CA ASP A 270 -19.07 8.14 5.61
C ASP A 270 -19.30 9.66 5.57
N GLU A 271 -19.55 10.29 6.71
CA GLU A 271 -19.70 11.75 6.89
C GLU A 271 -18.48 12.55 6.38
N GLN A 272 -17.33 11.89 6.28
CA GLN A 272 -16.07 12.45 5.80
C GLN A 272 -15.23 11.32 5.21
N MET A 273 -14.77 11.47 3.96
CA MET A 273 -13.87 10.48 3.33
C MET A 273 -12.50 10.52 4.00
N VAL A 274 -12.21 9.55 4.88
CA VAL A 274 -10.91 9.43 5.58
C VAL A 274 -10.19 8.11 5.28
N GLY A 275 -8.93 8.23 4.89
CA GLY A 275 -8.00 7.11 4.69
C GLY A 275 -6.59 7.60 4.35
N ASN A 276 -5.74 6.70 3.90
CA ASN A 276 -4.42 7.00 3.33
C ASN A 276 -4.31 6.42 1.90
N ASP A 277 -3.10 6.38 1.35
CA ASP A 277 -2.76 5.85 0.03
C ASP A 277 -3.48 4.52 -0.31
N GLU A 278 -3.64 3.63 0.67
CA GLU A 278 -4.32 2.34 0.49
C GLU A 278 -5.78 2.52 0.03
N GLN A 279 -6.55 3.36 0.71
CA GLN A 279 -7.97 3.57 0.38
C GLN A 279 -8.13 4.51 -0.81
N TYR A 280 -7.34 5.58 -0.87
CA TYR A 280 -7.42 6.57 -1.95
C TYR A 280 -7.04 5.96 -3.31
N ALA A 281 -5.92 5.24 -3.41
CA ALA A 281 -5.52 4.63 -4.68
C ALA A 281 -6.48 3.50 -5.09
N ALA A 282 -6.91 2.66 -4.12
CA ALA A 282 -7.88 1.60 -4.37
C ALA A 282 -9.21 2.13 -4.92
N VAL A 283 -9.76 3.20 -4.34
CA VAL A 283 -11.05 3.75 -4.80
C VAL A 283 -10.91 4.56 -6.08
N MET A 284 -9.82 5.32 -6.24
CA MET A 284 -9.55 6.10 -7.47
C MET A 284 -9.42 5.19 -8.69
N ALA A 285 -8.78 4.03 -8.55
CA ALA A 285 -8.72 3.04 -9.62
C ALA A 285 -10.10 2.44 -9.96
N LEU A 286 -10.93 2.09 -8.97
CA LEU A 286 -12.28 1.59 -9.23
C LEU A 286 -13.20 2.66 -9.86
N LEU A 287 -13.12 3.90 -9.39
CA LEU A 287 -13.87 5.04 -9.96
C LEU A 287 -13.45 5.37 -11.39
N ALA A 288 -12.16 5.20 -11.73
CA ALA A 288 -11.69 5.33 -13.10
C ALA A 288 -12.26 4.23 -14.02
N GLN A 289 -12.30 2.98 -13.55
CA GLN A 289 -12.95 1.88 -14.27
C GLN A 289 -14.47 2.11 -14.44
N GLU A 290 -15.16 2.64 -13.41
CA GLU A 290 -16.60 2.97 -13.45
C GLU A 290 -16.93 4.03 -14.52
N VAL A 291 -16.05 5.01 -14.75
CA VAL A 291 -16.19 5.98 -15.86
C VAL A 291 -15.62 5.49 -17.20
N GLY A 292 -15.21 4.23 -17.29
CA GLY A 292 -14.78 3.57 -18.53
C GLY A 292 -13.32 3.80 -18.92
N VAL A 293 -12.42 4.06 -17.96
CA VAL A 293 -10.98 4.19 -18.18
C VAL A 293 -10.25 3.02 -17.48
N PRO A 294 -9.52 2.17 -18.22
CA PRO A 294 -8.75 1.08 -17.60
C PRO A 294 -7.71 1.64 -16.64
N ALA A 295 -7.77 1.16 -15.40
CA ALA A 295 -6.98 1.65 -14.28
C ALA A 295 -6.44 0.50 -13.43
N ARG A 296 -5.27 0.67 -12.84
CA ARG A 296 -4.64 -0.27 -11.90
C ARG A 296 -3.97 0.46 -10.74
N VAL A 297 -3.90 -0.18 -9.57
CA VAL A 297 -3.19 0.38 -8.41
C VAL A 297 -1.74 -0.05 -8.46
N VAL A 298 -0.83 0.84 -8.10
CA VAL A 298 0.61 0.54 -8.07
C VAL A 298 1.18 0.94 -6.72
N LEU A 299 1.85 -0.02 -6.08
CA LEU A 299 2.66 0.22 -4.90
C LEU A 299 4.10 0.44 -5.32
N GLY A 300 4.72 1.48 -4.80
CA GLY A 300 6.13 1.77 -5.06
C GLY A 300 6.71 2.75 -4.06
N ALA A 301 7.80 3.41 -4.43
CA ALA A 301 8.40 4.48 -3.64
C ALA A 301 8.92 5.61 -4.51
N VAL A 302 8.94 6.83 -3.96
CA VAL A 302 9.58 8.00 -4.59
C VAL A 302 11.03 8.08 -4.10
N VAL A 303 12.01 8.06 -5.01
CA VAL A 303 13.43 8.10 -4.64
C VAL A 303 13.78 9.45 -3.97
N PRO A 304 14.26 9.47 -2.71
CA PRO A 304 14.64 10.71 -2.04
C PRO A 304 16.06 11.15 -2.43
N GLU A 305 16.49 12.33 -1.97
CA GLU A 305 17.87 12.77 -2.11
C GLU A 305 18.84 11.75 -1.49
N GLY A 306 19.91 11.40 -2.21
CA GLY A 306 20.87 10.36 -1.80
C GLY A 306 20.46 8.92 -2.12
N GLY A 307 19.23 8.68 -2.58
CA GLY A 307 18.81 7.39 -3.15
C GLY A 307 18.48 6.27 -2.16
N VAL A 308 18.50 6.54 -0.85
CA VAL A 308 18.17 5.56 0.19
C VAL A 308 16.67 5.61 0.49
N VAL A 309 15.92 4.60 0.05
CA VAL A 309 14.47 4.50 0.22
C VAL A 309 14.16 3.73 1.51
N THR A 310 13.40 4.34 2.40
CA THR A 310 12.84 3.74 3.62
C THR A 310 11.36 3.43 3.44
N GLY A 311 10.67 2.95 4.48
CA GLY A 311 9.22 2.81 4.45
C GLY A 311 8.48 4.14 4.33
N ALA A 312 9.09 5.25 4.76
CA ALA A 312 8.48 6.59 4.72
C ALA A 312 8.31 7.17 3.31
N GLU A 313 9.06 6.66 2.33
CA GLU A 313 8.97 7.10 0.93
C GLU A 313 8.05 6.20 0.06
N VAL A 314 7.32 5.27 0.68
CA VAL A 314 6.37 4.39 -0.03
C VAL A 314 5.03 5.07 -0.22
N GLU A 315 4.58 5.12 -1.48
CA GLU A 315 3.28 5.66 -1.90
C GLU A 315 2.47 4.58 -2.63
N ALA A 316 1.15 4.71 -2.67
CA ALA A 316 0.32 3.99 -3.63
C ALA A 316 -0.34 4.97 -4.62
N TRP A 317 -0.15 4.74 -5.91
CA TRP A 317 -0.69 5.56 -6.99
C TRP A 317 -1.56 4.76 -7.95
N VAL A 318 -2.19 5.45 -8.90
CA VAL A 318 -2.99 4.81 -9.95
C VAL A 318 -2.25 4.95 -11.29
N GLU A 319 -2.24 3.90 -12.10
CA GLU A 319 -1.85 3.98 -13.50
C GLU A 319 -3.09 3.81 -14.37
N LEU A 320 -3.20 4.65 -15.41
CA LEU A 320 -4.34 4.72 -16.32
C LEU A 320 -3.87 4.41 -17.74
N GLN A 321 -4.65 3.63 -18.50
CA GLN A 321 -4.30 3.31 -19.87
C GLN A 321 -4.75 4.42 -20.84
N ALA A 322 -3.81 4.92 -21.63
CA ALA A 322 -4.06 5.87 -22.70
C ALA A 322 -4.38 5.16 -24.03
N ALA A 323 -4.99 5.87 -24.98
CA ALA A 323 -5.44 5.34 -26.27
C ALA A 323 -4.32 4.86 -27.21
N ASP A 324 -3.07 5.18 -26.89
CA ASP A 324 -1.85 4.65 -27.53
C ASP A 324 -1.39 3.30 -26.94
N GLY A 325 -2.10 2.78 -25.93
CA GLY A 325 -1.78 1.56 -25.19
C GLY A 325 -0.83 1.77 -24.01
N THR A 326 -0.26 2.97 -23.83
CA THR A 326 0.65 3.27 -22.72
C THR A 326 -0.08 3.37 -21.39
N TRP A 327 0.58 2.92 -20.31
CA TRP A 327 0.14 3.15 -18.94
C TRP A 327 0.83 4.39 -18.38
N ARG A 328 0.05 5.39 -17.97
CA ARG A 328 0.53 6.70 -17.49
C ARG A 328 0.12 6.90 -16.03
N THR A 329 0.95 7.55 -15.24
CA THR A 329 0.72 7.73 -13.80
C THR A 329 -0.31 8.83 -13.52
N LEU A 330 -1.33 8.53 -12.73
CA LEU A 330 -2.03 9.52 -11.92
C LEU A 330 -1.42 9.47 -10.51
N PRO A 331 -0.57 10.43 -10.10
CA PRO A 331 0.16 10.33 -8.84
C PRO A 331 -0.75 10.58 -7.63
N ALA A 332 -0.35 10.04 -6.48
CA ALA A 332 -1.16 10.05 -5.25
C ALA A 332 -1.62 11.48 -4.86
N ASP A 333 -0.72 12.46 -4.96
CA ASP A 333 -1.00 13.85 -4.63
C ASP A 333 -2.02 14.53 -5.56
N ARG A 334 -2.41 13.92 -6.69
CA ARG A 334 -3.48 14.44 -7.56
C ARG A 334 -4.88 14.09 -7.06
N PHE A 335 -5.07 12.99 -6.35
CA PHE A 335 -6.39 12.55 -5.86
C PHE A 335 -6.51 12.42 -4.33
N MET A 336 -5.38 12.37 -3.62
CA MET A 336 -5.35 12.24 -2.16
C MET A 336 -5.19 13.61 -1.49
N SER A 337 -6.03 13.86 -0.49
CA SER A 337 -5.87 15.00 0.41
C SER A 337 -4.66 14.83 1.35
N LYS A 338 -4.14 15.94 1.88
CA LYS A 338 -3.14 15.93 2.98
C LYS A 338 -3.62 16.67 4.23
N GLU A 339 -4.92 17.01 4.28
CA GLU A 339 -5.54 17.62 5.45
C GLU A 339 -6.00 16.53 6.43
N PRO A 340 -5.68 16.60 7.73
CA PRO A 340 -6.18 15.62 8.69
C PRO A 340 -7.71 15.74 8.88
N PRO A 341 -8.39 14.68 9.35
CA PRO A 341 -9.78 14.77 9.76
C PRO A 341 -9.93 15.79 10.89
N ALA A 342 -11.12 16.40 10.99
CA ALA A 342 -11.44 17.21 12.16
C ALA A 342 -11.45 16.30 13.41
N GLU A 343 -11.00 16.81 14.56
CA GLU A 343 -11.06 16.06 15.83
C GLU A 343 -12.53 15.79 16.20
N LYS A 344 -13.06 14.63 15.76
CA LYS A 344 -14.31 14.07 16.26
C LYS A 344 -14.10 13.80 17.75
N LEU A 345 -14.54 14.74 18.60
CA LEU A 345 -14.60 14.55 20.05
C LEU A 345 -15.24 13.18 20.31
N PRO A 346 -14.61 12.30 21.11
CA PRO A 346 -15.06 10.91 21.19
C PRO A 346 -16.49 10.89 21.72
N GLU A 347 -17.43 10.48 20.88
CA GLU A 347 -18.80 10.25 21.28
C GLU A 347 -18.77 9.27 22.44
N SER A 348 -19.08 9.76 23.65
CA SER A 348 -19.20 8.90 24.81
C SER A 348 -20.47 8.08 24.64
N LYS A 349 -20.36 6.96 23.92
CA LYS A 349 -21.35 5.87 23.83
C LYS A 349 -21.41 5.10 25.15
N THR A 350 -21.42 5.85 26.26
CA THR A 350 -22.01 5.47 27.52
C THR A 350 -23.48 5.15 27.19
N PRO A 351 -23.92 3.88 27.26
CA PRO A 351 -25.36 3.64 27.22
C PRO A 351 -25.97 4.42 28.37
N MET A 352 -27.00 5.21 28.10
CA MET A 352 -27.81 5.86 29.13
C MET A 352 -28.53 4.75 29.89
N SER A 353 -27.82 4.20 30.89
CA SER A 353 -28.25 3.01 31.64
C SER A 353 -29.61 3.29 32.25
N GLY A 354 -30.52 2.33 32.04
CA GLY A 354 -31.94 2.61 31.84
C GLY A 354 -32.56 3.50 32.92
N THR A 355 -33.50 4.35 32.48
CA THR A 355 -34.35 5.18 33.34
C THR A 355 -34.79 4.38 34.57
N ILE A 356 -34.18 4.68 35.72
CA ILE A 356 -34.68 4.21 37.01
C ILE A 356 -35.97 4.97 37.23
N VAL A 357 -37.09 4.40 36.75
CA VAL A 357 -38.43 4.84 37.10
C VAL A 357 -38.55 4.58 38.60
N PRO A 358 -38.60 5.63 39.45
CA PRO A 358 -38.78 5.40 40.87
C PRO A 358 -40.15 4.71 41.04
N PRO A 359 -40.27 3.73 41.96
CA PRO A 359 -41.57 3.11 42.22
C PRO A 359 -42.58 4.20 42.58
N PRO A 360 -43.83 4.13 42.06
CA PRO A 360 -44.81 5.19 42.24
C PRO A 360 -45.02 5.45 43.73
N ALA A 361 -44.94 6.72 44.14
CA ALA A 361 -45.04 7.10 45.54
C ALA A 361 -46.37 6.58 46.13
N PRO A 362 -46.36 5.97 47.33
CA PRO A 362 -47.58 5.51 47.98
C PRO A 362 -48.56 6.67 48.12
N ILE A 363 -49.74 6.54 47.50
CA ILE A 363 -50.80 7.54 47.61
C ILE A 363 -51.28 7.54 49.06
N PRO A 364 -51.12 8.63 49.83
CA PRO A 364 -51.67 8.70 51.18
C PRO A 364 -53.20 8.67 51.10
N PRO A 365 -53.90 8.00 52.04
CA PRO A 365 -55.36 8.04 52.08
C PRO A 365 -55.85 9.50 52.23
N PRO A 366 -56.97 9.87 51.59
CA PRO A 366 -57.48 11.23 51.64
C PRO A 366 -57.74 11.63 53.09
N SER A 367 -57.13 12.73 53.51
CA SER A 367 -57.32 13.33 54.82
C SER A 367 -58.31 14.48 54.67
N ASP A 368 -59.56 14.25 55.07
CA ASP A 368 -60.64 15.24 54.98
C ASP A 368 -60.40 16.43 55.92
N ALA A 369 -59.71 17.45 55.44
CA ALA A 369 -59.35 18.64 56.21
C ALA A 369 -59.34 19.92 55.36
N GLY A 370 -60.56 20.41 55.06
CA GLY A 370 -60.94 21.83 55.06
C GLY A 370 -60.18 22.84 54.17
N GLU A 371 -60.93 23.57 53.35
CA GLU A 371 -60.46 24.79 52.69
C GLU A 371 -59.96 25.83 53.72
N GLN A 372 -58.76 26.37 53.50
CA GLN A 372 -58.34 27.67 54.06
C GLN A 372 -58.05 28.64 52.90
N SER A 373 -58.43 29.91 53.07
CA SER A 373 -58.78 30.80 51.97
C SER A 373 -57.80 31.97 51.77
N ASP A 374 -58.03 32.77 50.72
CA ASP A 374 -57.19 33.90 50.25
C ASP A 374 -56.86 35.01 51.26
N ALA A 375 -57.33 34.92 52.52
CA ALA A 375 -56.94 35.80 53.60
C ALA A 375 -55.43 35.65 53.95
N ASP A 376 -54.97 34.42 54.18
CA ASP A 376 -53.61 34.14 54.68
C ASP A 376 -52.51 34.51 53.67
N LEU A 377 -52.84 34.52 52.37
CA LEU A 377 -51.93 34.94 51.30
C LEU A 377 -51.72 36.46 51.23
N LYS A 378 -52.62 37.27 51.82
CA LYS A 378 -52.44 38.74 51.88
C LYS A 378 -51.55 39.17 53.04
N GLU A 379 -51.61 38.48 54.18
CA GLU A 379 -50.77 38.81 55.35
C GLU A 379 -49.28 38.57 55.05
N ARG A 380 -48.96 37.52 54.28
CA ARG A 380 -47.60 37.27 53.74
C ARG A 380 -47.12 38.27 52.69
N LYS A 381 -47.98 39.17 52.20
CA LYS A 381 -47.59 40.29 51.32
C LYS A 381 -47.35 41.59 52.10
N ALA A 382 -48.09 41.83 53.18
CA ALA A 382 -47.89 43.00 54.03
C ALA A 382 -46.51 43.01 54.71
N THR A 383 -46.01 41.83 55.11
CA THR A 383 -44.72 41.66 55.82
C THR A 383 -43.47 41.84 54.95
N LYS A 384 -43.59 42.37 53.72
CA LYS A 384 -42.45 42.59 52.81
C LYS A 384 -41.98 44.05 52.69
N ASP A 385 -42.80 45.04 53.04
CA ASP A 385 -42.53 46.46 52.79
C ASP A 385 -42.02 47.27 54.00
N GLU A 386 -41.94 46.68 55.20
CA GLU A 386 -41.40 47.37 56.40
C GLU A 386 -39.96 46.95 56.74
N GLY A 387 -38.97 47.59 56.11
CA GLY A 387 -37.55 47.39 56.42
C GLY A 387 -36.57 48.26 55.62
N THR A 388 -36.38 49.53 56.00
CA THR A 388 -35.67 50.53 55.17
C THR A 388 -34.57 51.32 55.91
N ARG A 389 -33.49 51.68 55.17
CA ARG A 389 -32.36 52.61 55.50
C ARG A 389 -31.17 51.93 56.22
N THR A 390 -29.89 52.36 56.07
CA THR A 390 -29.37 53.75 55.94
C THR A 390 -27.93 53.88 55.34
N ARG A 391 -27.75 54.68 54.24
CA ARG A 391 -26.51 55.44 53.79
C ARG A 391 -25.18 54.63 53.59
N CYS A 392 -24.00 55.11 53.08
CA CYS A 392 -23.45 56.11 52.11
C CYS A 392 -21.91 55.81 51.97
N SER A 393 -21.03 56.31 51.07
CA SER A 393 -21.03 57.11 49.81
C SER A 393 -19.62 57.06 49.15
N ALA A 394 -19.43 57.57 47.91
CA ALA A 394 -18.14 57.56 47.15
C ALA A 394 -17.32 58.89 47.28
N PRO A 395 -16.03 59.01 46.81
CA PRO A 395 -15.72 59.23 45.36
C PRO A 395 -14.30 58.84 44.80
N ARG A 396 -14.19 58.74 43.45
CA ARG A 396 -13.13 59.23 42.46
C ARG A 396 -11.59 59.16 42.74
N SER A 397 -10.64 59.08 41.77
CA SER A 397 -10.62 58.68 40.33
C SER A 397 -9.22 58.83 39.62
N ARG A 398 -8.82 57.87 38.73
CA ARG A 398 -7.99 58.03 37.46
C ARG A 398 -6.49 58.53 37.56
N PRO A 399 -5.66 58.54 36.46
CA PRO A 399 -5.35 57.50 35.44
C PRO A 399 -3.86 57.46 34.87
N GLY A 400 -3.51 56.46 34.04
CA GLY A 400 -2.47 56.54 32.96
C GLY A 400 -1.02 56.12 33.30
N CYS A 401 -0.06 55.96 32.37
CA CYS A 401 -0.15 55.70 30.91
C CYS A 401 1.21 55.19 30.30
N SER A 402 1.16 54.37 29.22
CA SER A 402 2.18 54.13 28.14
C SER A 402 3.71 54.12 28.37
N SER A 403 4.41 53.05 27.94
CA SER A 403 5.52 53.10 26.92
C SER A 403 6.25 51.76 26.67
N TRP A 404 6.93 51.66 25.51
CA TRP A 404 7.95 50.69 25.03
C TRP A 404 9.28 51.49 24.79
N PRO A 405 10.49 50.95 24.42
CA PRO A 405 10.77 49.68 23.72
C PRO A 405 12.11 48.91 24.05
N SER A 406 12.31 47.78 23.34
CA SER A 406 13.57 47.21 22.77
C SER A 406 14.87 47.02 23.59
N MET A 407 15.42 45.79 23.60
CA MET A 407 16.67 45.42 22.86
C MET A 407 16.96 43.89 22.93
N SER A 408 17.91 43.40 22.12
CA SER A 408 18.25 41.97 21.92
C SER A 408 19.76 41.71 22.16
N PRO A 409 20.38 40.59 21.72
CA PRO A 409 20.24 39.20 22.20
C PRO A 409 21.54 38.63 22.82
N GLY A 410 21.46 37.55 23.61
CA GLY A 410 22.60 36.95 24.34
C GLY A 410 22.83 35.44 24.09
N ARG A 411 24.04 35.09 23.65
CA ARG A 411 24.53 33.74 23.25
C ARG A 411 24.70 32.71 24.39
N TRP A 412 24.85 31.44 23.95
CA TRP A 412 25.47 30.27 24.63
C TRP A 412 24.66 29.61 25.76
N SER A 413 24.92 28.35 26.17
CA SER A 413 25.34 27.10 25.48
C SER A 413 25.46 26.02 26.57
N SER A 414 24.97 24.80 26.31
CA SER A 414 25.40 23.51 26.93
C SER A 414 25.87 23.46 28.40
N CYS A 415 25.17 22.69 29.24
CA CYS A 415 25.85 21.71 30.10
C CYS A 415 24.93 20.53 30.49
N TRP A 416 25.55 19.42 30.90
CA TRP A 416 24.96 18.17 31.38
C TRP A 416 24.79 18.16 32.92
N SER A 417 24.29 17.02 33.43
CA SER A 417 24.39 16.54 34.82
C SER A 417 23.40 17.15 35.81
N SER A 418 22.93 16.45 36.86
CA SER A 418 22.81 15.01 37.18
C SER A 418 22.00 14.88 38.49
N TRP A 419 21.51 13.71 38.86
CA TRP A 419 20.75 13.50 40.12
C TRP A 419 21.58 13.76 41.39
N PRO A 420 20.91 14.02 42.53
CA PRO A 420 21.00 13.04 43.63
C PRO A 420 19.64 12.67 44.29
N PRO A 421 19.56 11.59 45.09
CA PRO A 421 18.28 11.00 45.54
C PRO A 421 18.00 11.06 47.06
N SER A 422 16.75 10.80 47.44
CA SER A 422 16.32 10.46 48.81
C SER A 422 14.89 9.86 48.80
N SER A 423 14.44 8.92 49.63
CA SER A 423 15.00 7.76 50.34
C SER A 423 13.98 7.37 51.44
N VAL A 424 13.41 6.16 51.35
CA VAL A 424 12.85 5.36 52.48
C VAL A 424 11.67 5.89 53.31
N SER A 425 10.56 5.13 53.31
CA SER A 425 9.84 4.73 54.54
C SER A 425 8.94 3.50 54.31
N ARG A 426 8.87 2.60 55.30
CA ARG A 426 8.04 1.38 55.34
C ARG A 426 7.62 1.13 56.80
N PRO A 427 6.38 0.68 57.05
CA PRO A 427 6.16 -0.64 57.69
C PRO A 427 5.16 -1.49 56.86
N CYS A 428 5.24 -2.83 56.74
CA CYS A 428 5.10 -3.93 57.73
C CYS A 428 3.63 -4.23 58.15
N ALA A 429 3.17 -5.48 58.33
CA ALA A 429 3.66 -6.80 57.87
C ALA A 429 2.62 -7.93 58.17
N GLY A 430 2.63 -9.01 57.38
CA GLY A 430 2.06 -10.34 57.73
C GLY A 430 0.56 -10.56 57.49
N ALA A 431 0.04 -11.81 57.49
CA ALA A 431 0.71 -13.12 57.34
C ALA A 431 -0.34 -14.24 57.03
N ASP A 432 0.08 -15.28 56.30
CA ASP A 432 -0.42 -16.67 56.22
C ASP A 432 -1.92 -16.99 55.94
N GLY A 433 -2.18 -18.13 55.26
CA GLY A 433 -3.50 -18.79 55.30
C GLY A 433 -4.04 -19.42 54.00
N ALA A 434 -3.64 -20.67 53.72
CA ALA A 434 -4.36 -21.62 52.86
C ALA A 434 -4.46 -22.96 53.65
N PRO A 435 -5.45 -23.89 53.46
CA PRO A 435 -5.85 -24.39 52.13
C PRO A 435 -7.28 -25.01 51.94
N ARG A 436 -7.53 -25.49 50.71
CA ARG A 436 -8.23 -26.75 50.30
C ARG A 436 -9.78 -26.89 50.13
N THR A 437 -10.11 -27.49 48.98
CA THR A 437 -11.13 -28.53 48.66
C THR A 437 -12.64 -28.25 48.50
N SER A 438 -13.10 -28.31 47.24
CA SER A 438 -14.23 -29.14 46.73
C SER A 438 -13.93 -29.50 45.26
N ARG A 439 -13.76 -30.79 44.90
CA ARG A 439 -14.74 -31.79 44.38
C ARG A 439 -15.27 -31.56 42.95
N GLN A 440 -15.06 -32.59 42.12
CA GLN A 440 -15.42 -32.81 40.70
C GLN A 440 -16.88 -33.34 40.57
N PRO A 441 -17.49 -33.64 39.38
CA PRO A 441 -16.95 -34.56 38.33
C PRO A 441 -17.22 -34.21 36.84
N ASP A 442 -16.50 -34.92 35.94
CA ASP A 442 -16.89 -35.52 34.63
C ASP A 442 -17.62 -34.72 33.51
N SER A 443 -17.42 -35.00 32.21
CA SER A 443 -16.39 -35.80 31.48
C SER A 443 -16.43 -35.54 29.96
N TRP A 444 -15.29 -35.64 29.26
CA TRP A 444 -15.09 -36.33 27.95
C TRP A 444 -13.78 -35.93 27.25
N ALA A 445 -13.10 -36.94 26.67
CA ALA A 445 -11.91 -36.91 25.81
C ALA A 445 -11.70 -38.35 25.26
N PRO A 446 -10.72 -38.68 24.37
CA PRO A 446 -9.72 -37.82 23.71
C PRO A 446 -9.60 -38.07 22.18
N GLY A 447 -8.69 -37.35 21.52
CA GLY A 447 -8.14 -37.70 20.20
C GLY A 447 -7.72 -36.48 19.37
N ALA A 448 -6.47 -36.33 18.93
CA ALA A 448 -5.25 -37.08 19.24
C ALA A 448 -4.02 -36.14 19.15
N SER A 449 -2.95 -36.45 19.88
CA SER A 449 -1.66 -35.74 19.78
C SER A 449 -0.58 -36.64 19.18
N TRP A 450 0.27 -36.07 18.34
CA TRP A 450 1.48 -36.73 17.84
C TRP A 450 2.71 -35.91 18.21
N SER A 451 3.47 -36.41 19.17
CA SER A 451 4.82 -35.95 19.49
C SER A 451 5.82 -36.71 18.62
N THR A 452 6.81 -36.02 18.04
CA THR A 452 7.91 -36.66 17.31
C THR A 452 9.24 -36.17 17.88
N THR A 453 10.08 -37.10 18.31
CA THR A 453 11.37 -36.85 18.96
C THR A 453 12.36 -37.93 18.52
N LEU A 454 13.60 -37.53 18.18
CA LEU A 454 14.69 -38.39 17.66
C LEU A 454 14.44 -38.92 16.22
N GLU A 455 15.44 -39.22 15.39
CA GLU A 455 16.83 -39.60 15.70
C GLU A 455 17.90 -38.77 14.97
N THR A 456 19.06 -38.62 15.61
CA THR A 456 20.31 -38.18 14.99
C THR A 456 21.07 -39.37 14.37
N TRP A 457 21.34 -39.32 13.06
CA TRP A 457 22.24 -40.28 12.41
C TRP A 457 23.63 -39.66 12.18
N ALA A 458 24.65 -40.19 12.87
CA ALA A 458 26.05 -39.87 12.64
C ALA A 458 26.69 -40.98 11.78
N SER A 459 27.18 -40.64 10.59
CA SER A 459 27.95 -41.55 9.74
C SER A 459 29.38 -41.04 9.57
N THR A 460 30.35 -41.90 9.90
CA THR A 460 31.78 -41.64 9.67
C THR A 460 32.31 -42.64 8.67
N SER A 461 32.70 -42.20 7.47
CA SER A 461 33.50 -43.03 6.56
C SER A 461 34.41 -42.20 5.65
N ARG A 462 35.60 -42.77 5.43
CA ARG A 462 36.83 -42.09 5.02
C ARG A 462 37.13 -42.34 3.54
N TRP A 463 37.33 -41.26 2.79
CA TRP A 463 38.16 -41.14 1.58
C TRP A 463 38.34 -42.36 0.65
N VAL A 464 37.77 -42.27 -0.57
CA VAL A 464 38.35 -42.87 -1.79
C VAL A 464 38.29 -41.80 -2.91
N ARG A 465 39.31 -41.74 -3.78
CA ARG A 465 39.37 -40.81 -4.93
C ARG A 465 39.18 -41.57 -6.26
N PRO A 466 38.35 -41.09 -7.20
CA PRO A 466 38.47 -41.40 -8.62
C PRO A 466 39.57 -40.55 -9.31
N PRO A 467 40.06 -40.93 -10.51
CA PRO A 467 41.21 -40.30 -11.15
C PRO A 467 40.89 -39.01 -11.94
N VAL A 468 41.91 -38.18 -12.13
CA VAL A 468 41.86 -36.97 -12.98
C VAL A 468 42.14 -37.34 -14.43
N VAL A 469 41.25 -36.96 -15.35
CA VAL A 469 41.55 -36.85 -16.78
C VAL A 469 41.83 -35.38 -17.10
N SER A 470 42.90 -35.11 -17.83
CA SER A 470 43.33 -33.75 -18.17
C SER A 470 43.39 -33.55 -19.69
N SER A 471 42.70 -32.52 -20.17
CA SER A 471 42.77 -32.04 -21.55
C SER A 471 43.30 -30.61 -21.55
N ARG A 472 44.42 -30.39 -22.24
CA ARG A 472 44.99 -29.04 -22.47
C ARG A 472 44.51 -28.50 -23.81
N PRO A 473 44.14 -27.21 -23.92
CA PRO A 473 44.15 -26.53 -25.21
C PRO A 473 45.60 -26.25 -25.66
N PRO A 474 45.89 -26.21 -26.98
CA PRO A 474 47.17 -25.74 -27.49
C PRO A 474 47.28 -24.20 -27.43
N SER A 475 48.50 -23.69 -27.52
CA SER A 475 48.77 -22.24 -27.62
C SER A 475 49.95 -21.99 -28.55
N ASP A 476 49.88 -20.94 -29.38
CA ASP A 476 51.03 -20.31 -30.01
C ASP A 476 50.78 -18.82 -30.30
N ARG A 477 51.76 -18.12 -30.89
CA ARG A 477 52.08 -16.72 -30.56
C ARG A 477 52.06 -15.72 -31.73
N SER A 478 51.51 -14.53 -31.45
CA SER A 478 52.14 -13.20 -31.73
C SER A 478 52.32 -12.69 -33.19
N PRO A 479 52.58 -11.38 -33.41
CA PRO A 479 52.10 -10.19 -32.70
C PRO A 479 51.58 -9.10 -33.71
N PRO A 480 51.85 -7.76 -33.69
CA PRO A 480 50.80 -6.79 -34.06
C PRO A 480 51.10 -5.93 -35.32
N ARG A 481 50.09 -5.16 -35.77
CA ARG A 481 50.28 -3.99 -36.62
C ARG A 481 49.42 -2.82 -36.15
N ALA A 482 50.05 -1.69 -35.87
CA ALA A 482 49.42 -0.37 -35.88
C ALA A 482 49.67 0.30 -37.24
N TRP A 483 48.83 1.26 -37.64
CA TRP A 483 49.23 2.43 -38.45
C TRP A 483 48.21 3.56 -38.27
N LEU A 484 48.63 4.81 -38.50
CA LEU A 484 47.86 6.04 -38.28
C LEU A 484 47.21 6.53 -39.60
N GLY A 485 46.26 7.48 -39.56
CA GLY A 485 46.09 8.40 -40.71
C GLY A 485 44.73 9.07 -40.98
N THR A 486 44.32 10.02 -40.12
CA THR A 486 43.70 11.34 -40.47
C THR A 486 43.00 11.59 -41.83
N ARG A 487 41.75 12.12 -41.80
CA ARG A 487 41.23 13.29 -42.56
C ARG A 487 39.73 13.53 -42.25
N THR A 488 39.33 14.51 -41.44
CA THR A 488 39.05 15.94 -41.74
C THR A 488 37.88 16.27 -42.70
N ALA A 489 36.72 16.58 -42.09
CA ALA A 489 35.82 17.72 -42.35
C ALA A 489 35.16 17.99 -43.73
N ARG A 490 33.81 17.99 -43.73
CA ARG A 490 32.85 19.02 -44.26
C ARG A 490 31.44 18.58 -43.82
N SER A 491 30.63 19.30 -43.03
CA SER A 491 30.14 20.70 -43.07
C SER A 491 29.09 20.98 -44.17
N SER A 492 27.80 20.84 -43.84
CA SER A 492 26.66 21.19 -44.70
C SER A 492 25.43 21.64 -43.88
N GLY A 493 25.55 22.74 -43.13
CA GLY A 493 24.43 23.28 -42.35
C GLY A 493 23.29 23.80 -43.23
N ARG A 494 22.08 23.26 -43.06
CA ARG A 494 20.84 23.85 -43.60
C ARG A 494 20.31 24.90 -42.62
N ARG A 495 20.40 26.19 -43.00
CA ARG A 495 19.73 27.27 -42.26
C ARG A 495 18.23 27.25 -42.57
N PHE A 496 17.41 27.39 -41.54
CA PHE A 496 16.00 27.75 -41.69
C PHE A 496 15.85 29.12 -42.38
N ARG A 497 14.79 29.27 -43.18
CA ARG A 497 14.23 30.56 -43.60
C ARG A 497 12.79 30.64 -43.08
N PRO A 498 12.38 31.67 -42.34
CA PRO A 498 10.97 31.91 -42.05
C PRO A 498 10.26 32.52 -43.28
N PRO A 499 8.98 32.19 -43.53
CA PRO A 499 8.16 32.89 -44.51
C PRO A 499 7.79 34.29 -44.01
N SER A 500 7.68 35.24 -44.94
CA SER A 500 7.37 36.64 -44.64
C SER A 500 5.88 36.89 -44.38
N ARG A 501 5.56 37.71 -43.37
CA ARG A 501 4.21 38.30 -43.23
C ARG A 501 3.86 39.10 -44.49
N GLN A 502 2.79 38.72 -45.19
CA GLN A 502 2.04 39.68 -46.00
C GLN A 502 1.09 40.47 -45.09
N ARG A 503 1.07 41.79 -45.26
CA ARG A 503 -0.07 42.62 -44.89
C ARG A 503 -0.84 42.88 -46.17
N HIS A 504 -2.14 42.65 -46.17
CA HIS A 504 -3.03 43.29 -47.14
C HIS A 504 -3.80 44.40 -46.44
N THR A 505 -3.83 45.57 -47.06
CA THR A 505 -4.86 46.58 -46.86
C THR A 505 -6.14 46.10 -47.55
N GLY A 506 -7.30 46.40 -46.97
CA GLY A 506 -8.59 46.08 -47.58
C GLY A 506 -9.07 47.14 -48.57
N ASP A 507 -10.11 46.76 -49.31
CA ASP A 507 -11.41 47.44 -49.31
C ASP A 507 -12.49 46.36 -49.03
#